data_AF-A0A1G2ZP44-F1
#
_entry.id   AF-A0A1G2ZP44-F1
#
_cell.length_a   1.000
_cell.length_b   1.000
_cell.length_c   1.000
_cell.angle_alpha   90.00
_cell.angle_beta   90.00
_cell.angle_gamma   90.00
#
_symmetry.space_group_name_H-M   'P 1'
#
loop_
_entity.id
_entity.type
_entity.pdbx_description
1 polymer ?
#
loop_
_entity_poly.entity_id
_entity_poly.type
_entity_poly.pdbx_seq_one_letter_code
_entity_poly.pdbx_strand_id
1 'polypeptide(L)'
;MADINIEEFISQLNLEKDKYIEMTAIAEEQKKTITDNNTSNLLKLLERKSVILKDIEDIERNVSTVKSSWNEIRQSIDPALRGRVEDIVDEISNILKTLVALEEEGRNILEGRRDSTSEEIKSLRVKKQARNAYDSGDKSDNRFVDKDGV
;
A
#
# COMPACT_ATOMS: atom_id res chain seq x y z
N MET A 1 -8.81 25.66 33.17
CA MET A 1 -8.66 25.13 31.80
C MET A 1 -7.19 25.25 31.46
N ALA A 2 -6.55 24.19 30.96
CA ALA A 2 -5.19 24.32 30.45
C ALA A 2 -5.22 25.37 29.33
N ASP A 3 -4.28 26.31 29.37
CA ASP A 3 -4.16 27.36 28.36
C ASP A 3 -3.81 26.67 27.04
N ILE A 4 -4.76 26.59 26.12
CA ILE A 4 -4.56 25.90 24.84
C ILE A 4 -3.69 26.79 23.98
N ASN A 5 -2.42 26.41 23.82
CA ASN A 5 -1.52 27.12 22.93
C ASN A 5 -1.82 26.76 21.46
N ILE A 6 -2.60 27.62 20.80
CA ILE A 6 -3.01 27.43 19.40
C ILE A 6 -1.86 27.47 18.42
N GLU A 7 -0.80 28.25 18.68
CA GLU A 7 0.37 28.27 17.82
C GLU A 7 1.15 26.95 17.89
N GLU A 8 1.26 26.36 19.08
CA GLU A 8 1.84 25.02 19.22
C GLU A 8 0.98 23.97 18.50
N PHE A 9 -0.35 24.08 18.59
CA PHE A 9 -1.25 23.19 17.85
C PHE A 9 -1.07 23.32 16.33
N ILE A 10 -0.97 24.55 15.81
CA ILE A 10 -0.68 24.81 14.39
C ILE A 10 0.68 24.23 14.00
N SER A 11 1.70 24.35 14.86
CA SER A 11 3.01 23.75 14.65
C SER A 11 2.93 22.23 14.51
N GLN A 12 2.21 21.57 15.44
CA GLN A 12 2.01 20.12 15.39
C GLN A 12 1.21 19.67 14.16
N LEU A 13 0.19 20.42 13.73
CA LEU A 13 -0.54 20.13 12.49
C LEU A 13 0.35 20.27 11.25
N ASN A 14 1.28 21.23 11.22
CA ASN A 14 2.23 21.33 10.12
C ASN A 14 3.21 20.14 10.11
N LEU A 15 3.68 19.70 11.28
CA LEU A 15 4.49 18.49 11.38
C LEU A 15 3.73 17.25 10.88
N GLU A 16 2.44 17.12 11.24
CA GLU A 16 1.55 16.06 10.75
C GLU A 16 1.46 16.09 9.22
N LYS A 17 1.22 17.27 8.65
CA LYS A 17 1.17 17.49 7.20
C LYS A 17 2.47 17.08 6.51
N ASP A 18 3.61 17.50 7.03
CA ASP A 18 4.92 17.18 6.46
C ASP A 18 5.17 15.66 6.45
N LYS A 19 4.73 14.95 7.50
CA LYS A 19 4.80 13.48 7.55
C LYS A 19 3.92 12.80 6.51
N TYR A 20 2.73 13.33 6.24
CA TYR A 20 1.89 12.81 5.16
C TYR A 20 2.46 13.12 3.76
N ILE A 21 3.12 14.26 3.57
CA ILE A 21 3.85 14.57 2.34
C ILE A 21 4.99 13.55 2.14
N GLU A 22 5.78 13.29 3.19
CA GLU A 22 6.86 12.31 3.15
C GLU A 22 6.32 10.91 2.83
N MET A 23 5.23 10.49 3.46
CA MET A 23 4.56 9.21 3.20
C MET A 23 4.10 9.09 1.74
N THR A 24 3.54 10.18 1.19
CA THR A 24 3.08 10.24 -0.20
C THR A 24 4.23 10.03 -1.18
N ALA A 25 5.37 10.70 -0.95
CA ALA A 25 6.56 10.51 -1.78
C ALA A 25 7.08 9.06 -1.74
N ILE A 26 7.02 8.41 -0.58
CA ILE A 26 7.39 6.98 -0.45
C ILE A 26 6.38 6.08 -1.18
N ALA A 27 5.08 6.40 -1.15
CA ALA A 27 4.07 5.65 -1.89
C ALA A 27 4.30 5.73 -3.42
N GLU A 28 4.68 6.90 -3.93
CA GLU A 28 5.10 7.07 -5.33
C GLU A 28 6.37 6.26 -5.66
N GLU A 29 7.38 6.32 -4.79
CA GLU A 29 8.63 5.53 -4.93
C GLU A 29 8.35 4.02 -4.90
N GLN A 30 7.41 3.59 -4.05
CA GLN A 30 6.96 2.21 -3.96
C GLN A 30 6.31 1.76 -5.27
N LYS A 31 5.40 2.56 -5.84
CA LYS A 31 4.77 2.25 -7.13
C LYS A 31 5.80 2.01 -8.24
N LYS A 32 6.83 2.87 -8.30
CA LYS A 32 7.95 2.70 -9.24
C LYS A 32 8.76 1.43 -8.95
N THR A 33 9.10 1.20 -7.70
CA THR A 33 9.88 0.04 -7.26
C THR A 33 9.17 -1.28 -7.50
N ILE A 34 7.84 -1.32 -7.29
CA ILE A 34 6.99 -2.45 -7.68
C ILE A 34 7.14 -2.65 -9.19
N THR A 35 6.94 -1.60 -10.00
CA THR A 35 7.07 -1.68 -11.46
C THR A 35 8.42 -2.29 -11.89
N ASP A 36 9.51 -1.87 -11.27
CA ASP A 36 10.89 -2.28 -11.58
C ASP A 36 11.32 -3.65 -10.97
N ASN A 37 10.42 -4.35 -10.26
CA ASN A 37 10.68 -5.67 -9.65
C ASN A 37 11.84 -5.68 -8.63
N ASN A 38 12.11 -4.54 -7.97
CA ASN A 38 13.19 -4.42 -7.01
C ASN A 38 12.72 -4.68 -5.57
N THR A 39 12.59 -5.95 -5.21
CA THR A 39 12.10 -6.42 -3.90
C THR A 39 12.95 -5.92 -2.72
N SER A 40 14.27 -5.74 -2.90
CA SER A 40 15.13 -5.24 -1.83
C SER A 40 14.84 -3.78 -1.48
N ASN A 41 14.58 -2.95 -2.48
CA ASN A 41 14.17 -1.57 -2.25
C ASN A 41 12.75 -1.50 -1.67
N LEU A 42 11.84 -2.40 -2.05
CA LEU A 42 10.49 -2.44 -1.48
C LEU A 42 10.51 -2.61 0.04
N LEU A 43 11.36 -3.49 0.58
CA LEU A 43 11.50 -3.67 2.03
C LEU A 43 11.99 -2.41 2.74
N LYS A 44 12.97 -1.70 2.17
CA LYS A 44 13.47 -0.42 2.73
C LYS A 44 12.37 0.65 2.75
N LEU A 45 11.52 0.68 1.73
CA LEU A 45 10.39 1.61 1.69
C LEU A 45 9.36 1.28 2.78
N LEU A 46 9.06 0.00 3.01
CA LEU A 46 8.16 -0.41 4.09
C LEU A 46 8.69 -0.04 5.48
N GLU A 47 10.00 -0.20 5.72
CA GLU A 47 10.63 0.24 6.98
C GLU A 47 10.47 1.76 7.19
N ARG A 48 10.75 2.57 6.16
CA ARG A 48 10.56 4.02 6.21
C ARG A 48 9.11 4.39 6.48
N LYS A 49 8.14 3.72 5.83
CA LYS A 49 6.70 3.91 6.11
C LYS A 49 6.36 3.62 7.57
N SER A 50 6.90 2.54 8.14
CA SER A 50 6.64 2.20 9.55
C SER A 50 7.15 3.26 10.51
N VAL A 51 8.28 3.90 10.21
CA VAL A 51 8.80 5.02 11.02
C VAL A 51 7.88 6.22 10.94
N ILE A 52 7.45 6.61 9.74
CA ILE A 52 6.56 7.78 9.56
C ILE A 52 5.20 7.55 10.21
N LEU A 53 4.62 6.34 10.11
CA LEU A 53 3.36 6.03 10.80
C LEU A 53 3.47 6.20 12.31
N LYS A 54 4.60 5.79 12.90
CA LYS A 54 4.84 5.99 14.33
C LYS A 54 4.95 7.47 14.69
N ASP A 55 5.64 8.26 13.86
CA ASP A 55 5.75 9.71 14.06
C ASP A 55 4.36 10.38 13.99
N ILE A 56 3.51 9.96 13.04
CA ILE A 56 2.13 10.45 12.91
C ILE A 56 1.31 10.09 14.15
N GLU A 57 1.40 8.85 14.66
CA GLU A 57 0.71 8.44 15.88
C GLU A 57 1.14 9.27 17.10
N ASP A 58 2.43 9.60 17.20
CA ASP A 58 2.95 10.46 18.28
C ASP A 58 2.41 11.90 18.16
N ILE A 59 2.37 12.47 16.96
CA ILE A 59 1.79 13.79 16.71
C ILE A 59 0.28 13.77 17.03
N GLU A 60 -0.46 12.77 16.55
CA GLU A 60 -1.90 12.62 16.79
C GLU A 60 -2.24 12.55 18.27
N ARG A 61 -1.43 11.85 19.07
CA ARG A 61 -1.57 11.86 20.54
C ARG A 61 -1.49 13.28 21.10
N ASN A 62 -0.54 14.09 20.63
CA ASN A 62 -0.33 15.46 21.09
C ASN A 62 -1.46 16.40 20.68
N VAL A 63 -2.01 16.23 19.46
CA VAL A 63 -3.07 17.11 18.93
C VAL A 63 -4.48 16.68 19.31
N SER A 64 -4.67 15.43 19.74
CA SER A 64 -5.98 14.81 20.04
C SER A 64 -6.86 15.63 20.99
N THR A 65 -6.27 16.22 22.02
CA THR A 65 -7.00 17.00 23.04
C THR A 65 -7.60 18.27 22.44
N VAL A 66 -6.83 18.94 21.58
CA VAL A 66 -7.26 20.18 20.91
C VAL A 66 -8.23 19.85 19.77
N LYS A 67 -7.98 18.81 18.98
CA LYS A 67 -8.90 18.31 17.94
C LYS A 67 -10.28 17.99 18.53
N SER A 68 -10.32 17.30 19.68
CA SER A 68 -11.58 16.91 20.35
C SER A 68 -12.39 18.12 20.85
N SER A 69 -11.70 19.15 21.32
CA SER A 69 -12.32 20.38 21.85
C SER A 69 -12.51 21.46 20.78
N TRP A 70 -12.08 21.23 19.53
CA TRP A 70 -11.98 22.25 18.48
C TRP A 70 -13.29 22.99 18.23
N ASN A 71 -14.40 22.26 18.15
CA ASN A 71 -15.72 22.83 17.90
C ASN A 71 -16.16 23.83 18.98
N GLU A 72 -15.71 23.63 20.22
CA GLU A 72 -16.03 24.47 21.37
C GLU A 72 -15.14 25.72 21.41
N ILE A 73 -13.85 25.57 21.08
CA ILE A 73 -12.85 26.65 21.22
C ILE A 73 -12.70 27.50 19.96
N ARG A 74 -13.08 27.03 18.76
CA ARG A 74 -12.87 27.75 17.49
C ARG A 74 -13.55 29.11 17.41
N GLN A 75 -14.59 29.35 18.20
CA GLN A 75 -15.25 30.67 18.24
C GLN A 75 -14.54 31.69 19.13
N SER A 76 -13.73 31.22 20.08
CA SER A 76 -12.96 32.08 20.99
C SER A 76 -11.54 32.36 20.50
N ILE A 77 -11.11 31.73 19.41
CA ILE A 77 -9.77 31.91 18.82
C ILE A 77 -9.81 33.06 17.80
N ASP A 78 -8.68 33.75 17.66
CA ASP A 78 -8.49 34.76 16.62
C ASP A 78 -8.89 34.22 15.22
N PRO A 79 -9.69 34.97 14.44
CA PRO A 79 -10.16 34.51 13.13
C PRO A 79 -9.04 34.12 12.14
N ALA A 80 -7.88 34.78 12.19
CA ALA A 80 -6.75 34.45 11.33
C ALA A 80 -6.10 33.13 11.73
N LEU A 81 -5.95 32.88 13.04
CA LEU A 81 -5.46 31.58 13.54
C LEU A 81 -6.44 30.45 13.24
N ARG A 82 -7.75 30.70 13.38
CA ARG A 82 -8.77 29.73 12.99
C ARG A 82 -8.67 29.36 11.50
N GLY A 83 -8.55 30.36 10.62
CA GLY A 83 -8.38 30.13 9.19
C GLY A 83 -7.15 29.28 8.88
N ARG A 84 -6.00 29.57 9.53
CA ARG A 84 -4.78 28.74 9.37
C ARG A 84 -4.99 27.29 9.77
N VAL A 85 -5.70 27.01 10.86
CA VAL A 85 -6.01 25.63 11.27
C VAL A 85 -6.90 24.94 10.22
N GLU A 86 -7.95 25.62 9.76
CA GLU A 86 -8.88 25.10 8.75
C GLU A 86 -8.14 24.78 7.43
N ASP A 87 -7.28 25.70 6.96
CA ASP A 87 -6.46 25.51 5.76
C ASP A 87 -5.53 24.29 5.88
N ILE A 88 -4.83 24.13 7.02
CA ILE A 88 -3.92 23.00 7.22
C ILE A 88 -4.68 21.67 7.27
N VAL A 89 -5.85 21.63 7.92
CA VAL A 89 -6.70 20.42 7.98
C VAL A 89 -7.21 20.04 6.59
N ASP A 90 -7.58 21.01 5.77
CA ASP A 90 -7.99 20.78 4.39
C ASP A 90 -6.82 20.27 3.53
N GLU A 91 -5.62 20.82 3.71
CA GLU A 91 -4.39 20.32 3.07
C GLU A 91 -4.10 18.87 3.45
N ILE A 92 -4.09 18.53 4.75
CA ILE A 92 -3.90 17.16 5.25
C ILE A 92 -4.94 16.22 4.64
N SER A 93 -6.21 16.64 4.60
CA SER A 93 -7.31 15.84 4.03
C SER A 93 -7.09 15.54 2.55
N ASN A 94 -6.56 16.49 1.78
CA ASN A 94 -6.26 16.30 0.36
C ASN A 94 -5.04 15.39 0.13
N ILE A 95 -4.01 15.53 0.97
CA ILE A 95 -2.84 14.65 0.93
C ILE A 95 -3.25 13.21 1.26
N LEU A 96 -4.06 13.01 2.29
CA LEU A 96 -4.58 11.68 2.67
C LEU A 96 -5.37 11.01 1.55
N LYS A 97 -6.25 11.74 0.85
CA LYS A 97 -6.98 11.22 -0.32
C LYS A 97 -6.01 10.74 -1.41
N THR A 98 -4.97 11.52 -1.67
CA THR A 98 -3.93 11.18 -2.66
C THR A 98 -3.16 9.93 -2.22
N LEU A 99 -2.75 9.87 -0.97
CA LEU A 99 -2.03 8.74 -0.40
C LEU A 99 -2.85 7.45 -0.48
N VAL A 100 -4.12 7.48 -0.09
CA VAL A 100 -5.02 6.31 -0.17
C VAL A 100 -5.12 5.81 -1.61
N ALA A 101 -5.31 6.71 -2.59
CA ALA A 101 -5.37 6.33 -3.99
C ALA A 101 -4.07 5.68 -4.48
N LEU A 102 -2.90 6.18 -4.07
CA LEU A 102 -1.60 5.61 -4.40
C LEU A 102 -1.40 4.21 -3.77
N GLU A 103 -1.82 4.02 -2.52
CA GLU A 103 -1.74 2.71 -1.85
C GLU A 103 -2.67 1.67 -2.51
N GLU A 104 -3.90 2.08 -2.87
CA GLU A 104 -4.84 1.23 -3.59
C GLU A 104 -4.30 0.83 -4.97
N GLU A 105 -3.74 1.77 -5.72
CA GLU A 105 -3.11 1.48 -7.00
C GLU A 105 -1.93 0.52 -6.85
N GLY A 106 -1.06 0.76 -5.86
CA GLY A 106 0.06 -0.13 -5.55
C GLY A 106 -0.39 -1.55 -5.19
N ARG A 107 -1.45 -1.68 -4.38
CA ARG A 107 -2.06 -2.97 -4.05
C ARG A 107 -2.58 -3.69 -5.30
N ASN A 108 -3.32 -2.99 -6.16
CA ASN A 108 -3.88 -3.55 -7.39
C ASN A 108 -2.79 -4.08 -8.34
N ILE A 109 -1.66 -3.36 -8.46
CA ILE A 109 -0.52 -3.81 -9.27
C ILE A 109 0.09 -5.11 -8.71
N LEU A 110 0.26 -5.20 -7.39
CA LEU A 110 0.81 -6.39 -6.73
C LEU A 110 -0.14 -7.61 -6.87
N GLU A 111 -1.44 -7.39 -6.71
CA GLU A 111 -2.45 -8.44 -6.88
C GLU A 111 -2.49 -8.96 -8.33
N GLY A 112 -2.51 -8.06 -9.32
CA GLY A 112 -2.49 -8.46 -10.73
C GLY A 112 -1.23 -9.27 -11.10
N ARG A 113 -0.09 -8.97 -10.49
CA ARG A 113 1.16 -9.73 -10.67
C ARG A 113 1.11 -11.11 -10.04
N ARG A 114 0.55 -11.23 -8.83
CA ARG A 114 0.33 -12.52 -8.17
C ARG A 114 -0.54 -13.42 -9.05
N ASP A 115 -1.60 -12.87 -9.61
CA ASP A 115 -2.56 -13.62 -10.41
C ASP A 115 -1.92 -14.06 -11.74
N SER A 116 -1.18 -13.17 -12.42
CA SER A 116 -0.44 -13.48 -13.64
C SER A 116 0.61 -14.57 -13.42
N THR A 117 1.37 -14.48 -12.33
CA THR A 117 2.37 -15.49 -11.95
C THR A 117 1.70 -16.84 -11.65
N SER A 118 0.53 -16.82 -11.01
CA SER A 118 -0.23 -18.03 -10.72
C SER A 118 -0.73 -18.71 -12.01
N GLU A 119 -1.21 -17.93 -12.99
CA GLU A 119 -1.60 -18.45 -14.29
C GLU A 119 -0.41 -18.99 -15.10
N GLU A 120 0.74 -18.32 -15.06
CA GLU A 120 1.98 -18.83 -15.66
C GLU A 120 2.37 -20.18 -15.06
N ILE A 121 2.37 -20.31 -13.73
CA ILE A 121 2.68 -21.56 -13.02
C ILE A 121 1.68 -22.67 -13.41
N LYS A 122 0.38 -22.37 -13.48
CA LYS A 122 -0.64 -23.33 -13.95
C LYS A 122 -0.37 -23.78 -15.38
N SER A 123 -0.08 -22.83 -16.28
CA SER A 123 0.19 -23.12 -17.70
C SER A 123 1.43 -24.00 -17.87
N LEU A 124 2.49 -23.78 -17.07
CA LEU A 124 3.70 -24.60 -17.06
C LEU A 124 3.40 -26.02 -16.56
N ARG A 125 2.56 -26.16 -15.53
CA ARG A 125 2.15 -27.45 -14.99
C ARG A 125 1.32 -28.26 -16.00
N VAL A 126 0.40 -27.61 -16.71
CA VAL A 126 -0.40 -28.23 -17.79
C VAL A 126 0.49 -28.67 -18.96
N LYS A 127 1.44 -27.82 -19.40
CA LYS A 127 2.40 -28.16 -20.46
C LYS A 127 3.29 -29.36 -20.08
N LYS A 128 3.71 -29.45 -18.82
CA LYS A 128 4.49 -30.59 -18.30
C LYS A 128 3.67 -31.88 -18.26
N GLN A 129 2.40 -31.80 -17.85
CA GLN A 129 1.49 -32.95 -17.83
C GLN A 129 1.17 -33.46 -19.24
N ALA A 130 0.95 -32.55 -20.20
CA ALA A 130 0.74 -32.90 -21.60
C ALA A 130 1.97 -33.61 -22.20
N ARG A 131 3.18 -33.08 -21.98
CA ARG A 131 4.42 -33.74 -22.42
C ARG A 131 4.60 -35.14 -21.86
N ASN A 132 4.31 -35.34 -20.58
CA ASN A 132 4.41 -36.66 -19.95
C ASN A 132 3.38 -37.65 -20.51
N ALA A 133 2.19 -37.18 -20.90
CA ALA A 133 1.14 -38.03 -21.50
C ALA A 133 1.48 -38.47 -22.94
N TYR A 134 2.20 -37.64 -23.70
CA TYR A 134 2.71 -38.03 -25.03
C TYR A 134 3.93 -38.95 -24.95
N ASP A 135 4.80 -38.79 -23.95
CA ASP A 135 5.98 -39.65 -23.74
C ASP A 135 5.62 -41.05 -23.20
N SER A 136 4.48 -41.18 -22.54
CA SER A 136 3.97 -42.47 -22.03
C SER A 136 2.98 -43.18 -22.96
N GLY A 137 2.66 -42.59 -24.12
CA GLY A 137 1.73 -43.13 -25.11
C GLY A 137 2.33 -44.03 -26.19
N ASP A 138 3.67 -44.16 -26.28
CA ASP A 138 4.35 -44.85 -27.39
C ASP A 138 5.07 -46.15 -26.97
N LYS A 139 4.56 -46.86 -25.95
CA LYS A 139 5.04 -48.21 -25.58
C LYS A 139 3.93 -49.14 -25.09
N SER A 140 2.84 -49.27 -25.83
CA SER A 140 1.95 -50.43 -25.64
C SER A 140 1.08 -50.70 -26.86
N ASP A 141 1.69 -51.07 -27.98
CA ASP A 141 1.03 -52.04 -28.87
C ASP A 141 2.05 -52.84 -29.69
N ASN A 142 2.59 -53.88 -29.07
CA ASN A 142 3.24 -55.00 -29.75
C ASN A 142 2.86 -56.26 -28.96
N ARG A 143 1.56 -56.58 -28.95
CA ARG A 143 1.08 -57.85 -28.38
C ARG A 143 -0.17 -58.39 -29.06
N PHE A 144 -0.22 -58.32 -30.39
CA PHE A 144 -1.16 -59.10 -31.19
C PHE A 144 -0.50 -59.55 -32.49
N VAL A 145 0.10 -60.75 -32.49
CA VAL A 145 0.10 -61.64 -33.65
C VAL A 145 0.08 -63.10 -33.15
N ASP A 146 -1.09 -63.71 -33.34
CA ASP A 146 -1.45 -65.10 -33.60
C ASP A 146 -0.99 -66.24 -32.69
N LYS A 147 -1.95 -66.63 -31.83
CA LYS A 147 -2.33 -68.03 -31.69
C LYS A 147 -3.46 -68.33 -32.67
N ASP A 148 -3.15 -69.06 -33.74
CA ASP A 148 -4.04 -69.96 -34.48
C ASP A 148 -3.14 -71.13 -34.92
N GLY A 149 -3.43 -72.41 -34.71
CA GLY A 149 -4.74 -73.05 -34.61
C GLY A 149 -5.04 -73.80 -35.90
N VAL A 150 -4.33 -74.93 -36.14
CA VAL A 150 -4.72 -76.22 -36.78
C VAL A 150 -3.47 -76.96 -37.24
#